data_AF-A0A2S5RD75-F1
#
_entry.id   AF-A0A2S5RD75-F1
#
_cell.length_a   1.000
_cell.length_b   1.000
_cell.length_c   1.000
_cell.angle_alpha   90.00
_cell.angle_beta   90.00
_cell.angle_gamma   90.00
#
_symmetry.space_group_name_H-M   'P 1'
#
loop_
_entity.id
_entity.type
_entity.pdbx_description
1 polymer ?
#
loop_
_entity_poly.entity_id
_entity_poly.type
_entity_poly.pdbx_seq_one_letter_code
_entity_poly.pdbx_strand_id
1 'polypeptide(L)'
;MQTTKKIFTLEELKQQNKELNDLVLELEKKIRGHLRWWFLLPLFGFVVYSILIDKKRRNPEMSDALTKIKVEILKNEIEIARINKAKN
;
A
#
# COMPACT_ATOMS: atom_id res chain seq x y z
N MET A 1 -11.57 -9.22 -32.47
CA MET A 1 -10.68 -8.57 -31.46
C MET A 1 -10.13 -9.66 -30.56
N GLN A 2 -8.90 -10.12 -30.80
CA GLN A 2 -8.24 -11.02 -29.87
C GLN A 2 -7.81 -10.17 -28.67
N THR A 3 -8.48 -10.34 -27.52
CA THR A 3 -7.99 -9.79 -26.27
C THR A 3 -6.73 -10.55 -25.91
N THR A 4 -5.58 -9.98 -26.25
CA THR A 4 -4.28 -10.42 -25.74
C THR A 4 -4.33 -10.27 -24.23
N LYS A 5 -4.73 -11.36 -23.56
CA LYS A 5 -4.58 -11.50 -22.11
C LYS A 5 -3.10 -11.31 -21.86
N LYS A 6 -2.70 -10.16 -21.34
CA LYS A 6 -1.32 -9.85 -20.99
C LYS A 6 -0.95 -10.81 -19.86
N ILE A 7 -0.38 -11.96 -20.22
CA ILE A 7 0.09 -12.96 -19.26
C ILE A 7 1.35 -12.36 -18.67
N PHE A 8 1.20 -11.65 -17.56
CA PHE A 8 2.34 -11.21 -16.79
C PHE A 8 3.07 -12.43 -16.25
N THR A 9 4.38 -12.46 -16.44
CA THR A 9 5.23 -13.51 -15.87
C THR A 9 5.27 -13.37 -14.35
N LEU A 10 5.56 -14.47 -13.65
CA LEU A 10 5.64 -14.49 -12.18
C LEU A 10 6.64 -13.43 -11.65
N GLU A 11 7.71 -13.18 -12.40
CA GLU A 11 8.71 -12.17 -12.06
C GLU A 11 8.18 -10.74 -12.24
N GLU A 12 7.43 -10.46 -13.30
CA GLU A 12 6.78 -9.17 -13.51
C GLU A 12 5.74 -8.86 -12.42
N LEU A 13 4.94 -9.84 -12.00
CA LEU A 13 3.98 -9.67 -10.91
C LEU A 13 4.68 -9.40 -9.56
N LYS A 14 5.81 -10.08 -9.30
CA LYS A 14 6.63 -9.81 -8.11
C LYS A 14 7.27 -8.42 -8.15
N GLN A 15 7.75 -7.99 -9.31
CA GLN A 15 8.33 -6.67 -9.50
C GLN A 15 7.28 -5.57 -9.33
N GLN A 16 6.08 -5.74 -9.89
CA GLN A 16 4.95 -4.83 -9.68
C GLN A 16 4.55 -4.75 -8.20
N ASN A 17 4.50 -5.89 -7.49
CA ASN A 17 4.23 -5.87 -6.05
C ASN A 17 5.31 -5.14 -5.27
N LYS A 18 6.58 -5.23 -5.68
CA LYS A 18 7.66 -4.47 -5.08
C LYS A 18 7.49 -2.97 -5.28
N GLU A 19 7.19 -2.54 -6.51
CA GLU A 19 6.94 -1.13 -6.85
C GLU A 19 5.71 -0.56 -6.11
N LEU A 20 4.62 -1.33 -6.03
CA LEU A 20 3.43 -0.96 -5.27
C LEU A 20 3.73 -0.85 -3.76
N ASN A 21 4.57 -1.73 -3.21
CA ASN A 21 5.02 -1.63 -1.83
C ASN A 21 5.89 -0.39 -1.58
N ASP A 22 6.77 -0.03 -2.52
CA ASP A 22 7.57 1.18 -2.42
C ASP A 22 6.66 2.44 -2.41
N LEU A 23 5.60 2.46 -3.23
CA LEU A 23 4.59 3.52 -3.21
C LEU A 23 3.81 3.59 -1.89
N VAL A 24 3.48 2.45 -1.29
CA VAL A 24 2.87 2.41 0.06
C VAL A 24 3.82 3.02 1.09
N LEU A 25 5.11 2.68 1.06
CA LEU A 25 6.10 3.22 1.98
C LEU A 25 6.28 4.74 1.80
N GLU A 26 6.23 5.25 0.58
CA GLU A 26 6.26 6.69 0.32
C GLU A 26 5.02 7.41 0.85
N LEU A 27 3.84 6.85 0.63
CA LEU A 27 2.58 7.37 1.19
C LEU A 27 2.61 7.37 2.71
N GLU A 28 3.10 6.30 3.33
CA GLU A 28 3.27 6.23 4.78
C GLU A 28 4.32 7.22 5.30
N LYS A 29 5.41 7.47 4.57
CA LYS A 29 6.39 8.51 4.91
C LYS A 29 5.78 9.91 4.83
N LYS A 30 4.97 10.20 3.80
CA LYS A 30 4.21 11.45 3.66
C LYS A 30 3.19 11.63 4.79
N ILE A 31 2.53 10.54 5.23
CA ILE A 31 1.64 10.55 6.39
C ILE A 31 2.43 10.83 7.67
N ARG A 32 3.53 10.11 7.89
CA ARG A 32 4.35 10.16 9.11
C ARG A 32 5.17 11.43 9.28
N GLY A 33 5.42 12.21 8.20
CA GLY A 33 6.27 13.41 8.11
C GLY A 33 6.49 14.26 9.38
N HIS A 34 6.02 15.51 9.41
CA HIS A 34 6.21 16.43 10.56
C HIS A 34 5.62 15.93 11.88
N LEU A 35 4.83 14.86 11.85
CA LEU A 35 4.28 14.19 13.01
C LEU A 35 5.35 13.48 13.88
N ARG A 36 6.56 13.25 13.36
CA ARG A 36 7.69 12.75 14.17
C ARG A 36 8.07 13.68 15.33
N TRP A 37 7.94 14.98 15.16
CA TRP A 37 8.25 15.97 16.21
C TRP A 37 7.29 15.89 17.41
N TRP A 38 6.08 15.37 17.19
CA TRP A 38 5.08 15.22 18.23
C TRP A 38 5.36 14.03 19.18
N PHE A 39 6.30 13.15 18.86
CA PHE A 39 6.72 12.06 19.76
C PHE A 39 7.59 12.54 20.94
N LEU A 40 8.13 13.76 20.88
CA LEU A 40 8.95 14.36 21.96
C LEU A 40 8.12 14.95 23.12
N LEU A 41 6.79 15.03 22.99
CA LEU A 41 5.89 15.57 24.01
C LEU A 41 5.28 14.42 24.83
N PRO A 42 5.68 14.23 26.10
CA PRO A 42 5.60 12.95 26.81
C PRO A 42 4.18 12.40 27.08
N LEU A 43 3.09 13.17 26.86
CA LEU A 43 1.71 12.67 26.96
C LEU A 43 0.75 13.33 25.96
N PHE A 44 0.80 14.66 25.83
CA PHE A 44 -0.05 15.40 24.87
C PHE A 44 0.32 15.12 23.41
N GLY A 45 1.61 14.86 23.16
CA GLY A 45 2.12 14.55 21.83
C GLY A 45 1.52 13.28 21.25
N PHE A 46 1.38 12.23 22.07
CA PHE A 46 0.87 10.93 21.65
C PHE A 46 -0.62 10.96 21.27
N VAL A 47 -1.44 11.67 22.06
CA VAL A 47 -2.88 11.80 21.79
C VAL A 47 -3.12 12.60 20.52
N VAL A 48 -2.45 13.75 20.35
CA VAL A 48 -2.59 14.58 19.16
C VAL A 48 -2.01 13.87 17.92
N TYR A 49 -0.89 13.17 18.06
CA TYR A 49 -0.32 12.33 17.01
C TYR A 49 -1.30 11.26 16.53
N SER A 50 -1.92 10.55 17.47
CA SER A 50 -2.90 9.50 17.17
C SER A 50 -4.10 10.07 16.43
N ILE A 51 -4.69 11.17 16.92
CA ILE A 51 -5.84 11.83 16.28
C ILE A 51 -5.49 12.36 14.88
N LEU A 52 -4.32 12.96 14.70
CA LEU A 52 -3.89 13.50 13.41
C LEU A 52 -3.61 12.40 12.38
N ILE A 53 -3.02 11.27 12.81
CA ILE A 53 -2.85 10.11 11.94
C ILE A 53 -4.20 9.52 11.56
N ASP A 54 -5.11 9.38 12.53
CA ASP A 54 -6.43 8.82 12.28
C ASP A 54 -7.26 9.71 11.36
N LYS A 55 -7.14 11.03 11.50
CA LYS A 55 -7.75 12.03 10.62
C LYS A 55 -7.16 11.97 9.20
N LYS A 56 -5.83 11.82 9.07
CA LYS A 56 -5.17 11.63 7.77
C LYS A 56 -5.50 10.29 7.13
N ARG A 57 -5.74 9.24 7.91
CA ARG A 57 -6.19 7.93 7.42
C ARG A 57 -7.65 7.95 6.96
N ARG A 58 -8.49 8.76 7.61
CA ARG A 58 -9.89 9.00 7.21
C ARG A 58 -10.04 9.98 6.05
N ASN A 59 -8.95 10.58 5.56
CA ASN A 59 -9.02 11.39 4.34
C ASN A 59 -9.39 10.47 3.17
N PRO A 60 -10.51 10.74 2.47
CA PRO A 60 -11.01 9.85 1.43
C PRO A 60 -9.98 9.67 0.31
N GLU A 61 -9.24 10.71 -0.06
CA GLU A 61 -8.19 10.60 -1.09
C GLU A 61 -7.07 9.61 -0.73
N MET A 62 -6.56 9.67 0.51
CA MET A 62 -5.51 8.75 0.94
C MET A 62 -6.05 7.34 1.18
N SER A 63 -7.23 7.23 1.80
CA SER A 63 -7.87 5.94 2.04
C SER A 63 -8.18 5.23 0.73
N ASP A 64 -8.71 5.96 -0.25
CA ASP A 64 -9.09 5.41 -1.56
C ASP A 64 -7.85 5.05 -2.39
N ALA A 65 -6.79 5.87 -2.36
CA ALA A 65 -5.50 5.54 -2.99
C ALA A 65 -4.85 4.28 -2.37
N LEU A 66 -4.81 4.20 -1.04
CA LEU A 66 -4.25 3.05 -0.33
C LEU A 66 -5.07 1.78 -0.59
N THR A 67 -6.40 1.91 -0.65
CA THR A 67 -7.30 0.79 -0.95
C THR A 67 -7.10 0.29 -2.37
N LYS A 68 -6.99 1.18 -3.37
CA LYS A 68 -6.70 0.81 -4.76
C LYS A 68 -5.38 0.05 -4.87
N ILE A 69 -4.31 0.56 -4.26
CA ILE A 69 -2.99 -0.09 -4.26
C ILE A 69 -3.07 -1.47 -3.60
N LYS A 70 -3.73 -1.60 -2.44
CA LYS A 70 -3.90 -2.89 -1.76
C LYS A 70 -4.72 -3.89 -2.57
N VAL A 71 -5.75 -3.43 -3.29
CA VAL A 71 -6.54 -4.28 -4.19
C VAL A 71 -5.69 -4.77 -5.37
N GLU A 72 -4.82 -3.93 -5.93
CA GLU A 72 -3.89 -4.33 -6.98
C GLU A 72 -2.86 -5.35 -6.48
N ILE A 73 -2.27 -5.13 -5.30
CA ILE A 73 -1.37 -6.11 -4.66
C ILE A 73 -2.10 -7.45 -4.47
N LEU A 74 -3.33 -7.42 -3.96
CA LEU A 74 -4.12 -8.64 -3.73
C LEU A 74 -4.42 -9.38 -5.03
N LYS A 75 -4.76 -8.66 -6.11
CA LYS A 75 -4.95 -9.27 -7.44
C LYS A 75 -3.67 -9.96 -7.93
N ASN A 76 -2.53 -9.31 -7.76
CA ASN A 76 -1.25 -9.86 -8.15
C ASN A 76 -0.87 -11.09 -7.32
N GLU A 77 -1.11 -11.05 -6.00
CA GLU A 77 -0.88 -12.21 -5.12
C GLU A 77 -1.77 -13.40 -5.47
N ILE A 78 -3.05 -13.17 -5.81
CA ILE A 78 -3.95 -14.22 -6.27
C ILE A 78 -3.44 -14.86 -7.58
N GLU A 79 -2.97 -14.05 -8.53
CA GLU A 79 -2.47 -14.56 -9.80
C GLU A 79 -1.14 -15.31 -9.61
N ILE A 80 -0.25 -14.84 -8.74
CA ILE A 80 0.96 -15.57 -8.31
C ILE A 80 0.60 -16.91 -7.66
N ALA A 81 -0.38 -16.93 -6.74
CA ALA A 81 -0.82 -18.14 -6.07
C ALA A 81 -1.42 -19.14 -7.07
N ARG A 82 -2.20 -18.67 -8.05
CA ARG A 82 -2.74 -19.49 -9.14
C ARG A 82 -1.62 -20.09 -10.00
N ILE A 83 -0.63 -19.30 -10.39
CA ILE A 83 0.51 -19.77 -11.20
C ILE A 83 1.34 -20.80 -10.42
N ASN A 84 1.62 -20.55 -9.13
CA ASN A 84 2.35 -21.49 -8.28
C ASN A 84 1.57 -22.79 -8.09
N LYS A 85 0.25 -22.72 -7.91
CA LYS A 85 -0.61 -23.92 -7.82
C LYS A 85 -0.64 -24.72 -9.12
N ALA A 86 -0.54 -24.07 -10.28
CA ALA A 86 -0.50 -24.75 -11.58
C ALA A 86 0.86 -25.38 -11.92
N LYS A 87 1.93 -24.99 -11.21
CA LYS A 87 3.29 -25.55 -11.35
C LYS A 87 3.55 -26.75 -10.42
N ASN A 88 2.67 -26.99 -9.45
CA ASN A 88 2.68 -28.13 -8.53
C ASN A 88 1.70 -29.20 -9.00
#